data_AF-A0A7C1I0U8-F1
#
_entry.id   AF-A0A7C1I0U8-F1
#
_cell.length_a   1.000
_cell.length_b   1.000
_cell.length_c   1.000
_cell.angle_alpha   90.00
_cell.angle_beta   90.00
_cell.angle_gamma   90.00
#
_symmetry.space_group_name_H-M   'P 1'
#
loop_
_entity.id
_entity.type
_entity.pdbx_description
1 polymer ?
#
loop_
_entity_poly.entity_id
_entity_poly.type
_entity_poly.pdbx_seq_one_letter_code
_entity_poly.pdbx_strand_id
1 'polypeptide(L)'
;MAMQKNDRYPVRGPPPVTVHTIALENGPVTGIRVKMGKAPLLLLAAPGGYVMCGYLNMDTANRLGDLAALVTGVSDFDQMLDAPLVAVSHPGQGIGKPGMTAREFLNRLLEESHG
;
A
#
# COMPACT_ATOMS: atom_id res chain seq x y z
N MET A 1 33.36 -5.46 7.54
CA MET A 1 33.54 -5.85 6.13
C MET A 1 33.17 -4.67 5.25
N ALA A 2 34.06 -4.26 4.37
CA ALA A 2 33.90 -3.08 3.53
C ALA A 2 32.91 -3.35 2.38
N MET A 3 31.98 -2.42 2.17
CA MET A 3 31.07 -2.40 1.02
C MET A 3 31.89 -2.18 -0.25
N GLN A 4 31.83 -3.13 -1.20
CA GLN A 4 32.52 -3.00 -2.48
C GLN A 4 31.85 -1.92 -3.34
N LYS A 5 32.66 -1.02 -3.93
CA LYS A 5 32.30 0.17 -4.71
C LYS A 5 31.52 -0.10 -6.03
N ASN A 6 30.98 -1.30 -6.24
CA ASN A 6 30.30 -1.68 -7.49
C ASN A 6 28.78 -1.94 -7.35
N ASP A 7 28.19 -1.68 -6.18
CA ASP A 7 26.75 -1.79 -5.94
C ASP A 7 26.00 -0.49 -6.34
N ARG A 8 26.34 0.05 -7.51
CA ARG A 8 25.58 1.16 -8.10
C ARG A 8 24.22 0.59 -8.50
N TYR A 9 23.13 1.16 -7.95
CA TYR A 9 21.80 1.03 -8.53
C TYR A 9 21.93 0.97 -10.06
N PRO A 10 21.46 -0.08 -10.76
CA PRO A 10 21.70 -0.21 -12.19
C PRO A 10 21.10 1.00 -12.91
N VAL A 11 21.98 1.92 -13.34
CA VAL A 11 21.60 3.20 -13.95
C VAL A 11 21.30 2.97 -15.43
N ARG A 12 20.17 2.32 -15.75
CA ARG A 12 19.60 2.38 -17.10
C ARG A 12 18.07 2.34 -17.04
N GLY A 13 17.46 3.51 -17.21
CA GLY A 13 16.02 3.70 -17.41
C GLY A 13 15.21 3.92 -16.13
N PRO A 14 13.96 4.40 -16.26
CA PRO A 14 13.04 4.51 -15.13
C PRO A 14 12.74 3.11 -14.57
N PRO A 15 12.46 3.00 -13.26
CA PRO A 15 12.05 1.73 -12.67
C PRO A 15 10.76 1.21 -13.35
N PRO A 16 10.64 -0.10 -13.62
CA PRO A 16 9.40 -0.68 -14.10
C PRO A 16 8.23 -0.38 -13.16
N VAL A 17 7.13 0.06 -13.75
CA VAL A 17 5.85 0.29 -13.06
C VAL A 17 4.83 -0.69 -13.60
N THR A 18 4.06 -1.30 -12.70
CA THR A 18 2.93 -2.16 -13.04
C THR A 18 1.67 -1.60 -12.41
N VAL A 19 0.60 -1.50 -13.19
CA VAL A 19 -0.71 -1.03 -12.75
C VAL A 19 -1.74 -2.11 -13.06
N HIS A 20 -2.53 -2.50 -12.06
CA HIS A 20 -3.59 -3.50 -12.21
C HIS A 20 -4.89 -2.99 -11.61
N THR A 21 -5.99 -3.30 -12.27
CA THR A 21 -7.32 -3.28 -11.63
C THR A 21 -7.50 -4.60 -10.89
N ILE A 22 -7.69 -4.55 -9.58
CA ILE A 22 -7.86 -5.72 -8.74
C ILE A 22 -9.32 -5.74 -8.28
N ALA A 23 -10.04 -6.80 -8.64
CA ALA A 23 -11.43 -6.98 -8.20
C ALA A 23 -11.46 -7.40 -6.73
N LEU A 24 -12.20 -6.66 -5.91
CA LEU A 24 -12.60 -7.05 -4.56
C LEU A 24 -14.11 -7.25 -4.52
N GLU A 25 -14.63 -7.68 -3.37
CA GLU A 25 -16.05 -7.97 -3.16
C GLU A 25 -16.92 -6.75 -3.44
N ASN A 26 -16.52 -5.58 -2.92
CA ASN A 26 -17.30 -4.35 -2.98
C ASN A 26 -16.90 -3.42 -4.13
N GLY A 27 -16.10 -3.91 -5.07
CA GLY A 27 -15.68 -3.17 -6.25
C GLY A 27 -14.18 -3.28 -6.54
N PRO A 28 -13.74 -2.69 -7.67
CA PRO A 28 -12.35 -2.71 -8.06
C PRO A 28 -11.51 -1.67 -7.30
N VAL A 29 -10.24 -2.01 -7.07
CA VAL A 29 -9.19 -1.09 -6.61
C VAL A 29 -8.06 -0.99 -7.63
N THR A 30 -7.28 0.09 -7.59
CA THR A 30 -6.08 0.25 -8.41
C THR A 30 -4.86 -0.19 -7.63
N GLY A 31 -4.18 -1.24 -8.10
CA GLY A 31 -2.87 -1.66 -7.60
C GLY A 31 -1.74 -1.04 -8.39
N ILE A 32 -0.79 -0.39 -7.71
CA ILE A 32 0.44 0.16 -8.30
C ILE A 32 1.64 -0.50 -7.64
N ARG A 33 2.53 -1.02 -8.49
CA ARG A 33 3.83 -1.58 -8.09
C ARG A 33 4.94 -0.88 -8.83
N VAL A 34 5.93 -0.37 -8.11
CA VAL A 34 7.17 0.16 -8.69
C VAL A 34 8.32 -0.70 -8.21
N LYS A 35 9.10 -1.25 -9.16
CA LYS A 35 10.31 -2.01 -8.82
C LYS A 35 11.38 -1.03 -8.33
N MET A 36 11.64 -1.01 -7.03
CA MET A 36 12.71 -0.22 -6.41
C MET A 36 13.90 -1.12 -6.09
N GLY A 37 14.83 -0.63 -5.26
CA GLY A 37 16.09 -1.30 -4.91
C GLY A 37 15.90 -2.66 -4.23
N LYS A 38 15.84 -2.68 -2.91
CA LYS A 38 15.76 -3.96 -2.14
C LYS A 38 14.35 -4.49 -1.97
N ALA A 39 13.34 -3.63 -2.03
CA ALA A 39 11.93 -3.97 -1.89
C ALA A 39 11.12 -3.11 -2.88
N PRO A 40 9.97 -3.60 -3.38
CA PRO A 40 9.12 -2.79 -4.25
C PRO A 40 8.35 -1.71 -3.47
N LEU A 41 7.94 -0.65 -4.18
CA LEU A 41 6.87 0.23 -3.71
C LEU A 41 5.54 -0.38 -4.11
N LEU A 42 4.63 -0.59 -3.16
CA LEU A 42 3.29 -1.13 -3.38
C LEU A 42 2.22 -0.21 -2.79
N LEU A 43 1.17 0.01 -3.57
CA LEU A 43 -0.02 0.80 -3.24
C LEU A 43 -1.27 0.07 -3.75
N LEU A 44 -2.31 -0.01 -2.93
CA LEU A 44 -3.67 -0.37 -3.33
C LEU A 44 -4.58 0.82 -3.03
N ALA A 45 -5.11 1.46 -4.07
CA ALA A 45 -5.95 2.65 -3.97
C ALA A 45 -7.41 2.32 -4.27
N ALA A 46 -8.28 2.67 -3.32
CA ALA A 46 -9.74 2.68 -3.46
C ALA A 46 -10.22 4.15 -3.54
N PRO A 47 -11.48 4.42 -3.92
CA PRO A 47 -12.03 5.75 -3.75
C PRO A 47 -11.95 6.17 -2.27
N GLY A 48 -11.52 7.40 -2.02
CA GLY A 48 -11.41 7.97 -0.67
C GLY A 48 -10.21 7.52 0.18
N GLY A 49 -9.50 6.44 -0.16
CA GLY A 49 -8.41 5.93 0.67
C GLY A 49 -7.49 4.90 0.03
N TYR A 50 -6.50 4.43 0.80
CA TYR A 50 -5.51 3.49 0.29
C TYR A 50 -4.85 2.64 1.37
N VAL A 51 -4.29 1.50 0.95
CA VAL A 51 -3.32 0.71 1.71
C VAL A 51 -1.97 0.84 1.01
N MET A 52 -0.89 1.05 1.77
CA MET A 52 0.46 1.14 1.23
C MET A 52 1.44 0.31 2.06
N CYS A 53 2.53 -0.13 1.43
CA CYS A 53 3.60 -0.87 2.09
C CYS A 53 4.46 0.04 3.02
N GLY A 54 5.48 -0.55 3.65
CA GLY A 54 6.42 0.08 4.60
C GLY A 54 7.11 1.39 4.18
N TYR A 55 6.96 1.82 2.93
CA TYR A 55 7.39 3.15 2.48
C TYR A 55 6.41 4.27 2.88
N LEU A 56 5.19 3.94 3.32
CA LEU A 56 4.23 4.91 3.83
C LEU A 56 4.72 5.53 5.15
N ASN A 57 4.69 6.85 5.22
CA ASN A 57 4.88 7.59 6.46
C ASN A 57 3.50 7.91 7.07
N MET A 58 3.18 7.29 8.21
CA MET A 58 1.88 7.43 8.85
C MET A 58 1.63 8.85 9.38
N ASP A 59 2.65 9.54 9.89
CA ASP A 59 2.52 10.92 10.35
C ASP A 59 2.12 11.86 9.21
N THR A 60 2.66 11.64 8.01
CA THR A 60 2.29 12.40 6.81
C THR A 60 0.85 12.12 6.41
N ALA A 61 0.42 10.86 6.35
CA ALA A 61 -0.97 10.50 6.04
C ALA A 61 -1.95 11.15 7.04
N ASN A 62 -1.61 11.14 8.34
CA ASN A 62 -2.39 11.79 9.38
C ASN A 62 -2.50 13.31 9.18
N ARG A 63 -1.41 13.99 8.83
CA ARG A 63 -1.43 15.45 8.59
C ARG A 63 -2.22 15.83 7.35
N LEU A 64 -2.22 14.97 6.32
CA LEU A 64 -2.98 15.18 5.09
C LEU A 64 -4.47 14.85 5.25
N GLY A 65 -4.85 14.11 6.30
CA GLY A 65 -6.23 13.69 6.51
C GLY A 65 -6.61 12.46 5.68
N ASP A 66 -5.64 11.69 5.20
CA ASP A 66 -5.89 10.53 4.34
C ASP A 66 -6.56 9.39 5.12
N LEU A 67 -7.48 8.66 4.47
CA LEU A 67 -7.89 7.33 4.91
C LEU A 67 -6.84 6.32 4.44
N ALA A 68 -5.83 6.07 5.28
CA ALA A 68 -4.65 5.32 4.91
C ALA A 68 -4.39 4.17 5.89
N ALA A 69 -3.92 3.05 5.36
CA ALA A 69 -3.44 1.94 6.16
C ALA A 69 -2.07 1.45 5.69
N LEU A 70 -1.29 0.95 6.65
CA LEU A 70 0.08 0.50 6.47
C LEU A 70 0.16 -1.03 6.63
N VAL A 71 0.83 -1.69 5.69
CA VAL A 71 1.29 -3.08 5.84
C VAL A 71 2.81 -3.18 5.63
N THR A 72 3.43 -4.24 6.13
CA THR A 72 4.88 -4.46 5.98
C THR A 72 5.19 -5.91 5.61
N GLY A 73 6.40 -6.18 5.12
CA GLY A 73 6.85 -7.55 4.80
C GLY A 73 6.24 -8.15 3.53
N VAL A 74 5.77 -7.33 2.59
CA VAL A 74 5.06 -7.76 1.37
C VAL A 74 5.84 -7.41 0.10
N SER A 75 5.76 -8.26 -0.93
CA SER A 75 6.48 -8.07 -2.21
C SER A 75 5.60 -8.00 -3.47
N ASP A 76 4.31 -8.29 -3.32
CA ASP A 76 3.31 -8.30 -4.40
C ASP A 76 1.91 -7.98 -3.85
N PHE A 77 0.92 -7.89 -4.73
CA PHE A 77 -0.44 -7.49 -4.37
C PHE A 77 -1.19 -8.57 -3.56
N ASP A 78 -0.96 -9.85 -3.83
CA ASP A 78 -1.65 -10.94 -3.12
C ASP A 78 -1.20 -10.97 -1.66
N GLN A 79 0.12 -10.94 -1.43
CA GLN A 79 0.67 -10.79 -0.08
C GLN A 79 0.17 -9.51 0.60
N MET A 80 0.08 -8.40 -0.15
CA MET A 80 -0.39 -7.13 0.38
C MET A 80 -1.85 -7.18 0.83
N LEU A 81 -2.73 -7.83 0.06
CA LEU A 81 -4.16 -7.99 0.37
C LEU A 81 -4.39 -8.83 1.63
N ASP A 82 -3.60 -9.89 1.80
CA ASP A 82 -3.75 -10.83 2.90
C ASP A 82 -2.96 -10.41 4.15
N ALA A 83 -2.08 -9.41 4.05
CA ALA A 83 -1.30 -8.93 5.17
C ALA A 83 -2.15 -8.19 6.22
N PRO A 84 -1.84 -8.38 7.52
CA PRO A 84 -2.46 -7.59 8.57
C PRO A 84 -1.95 -6.16 8.56
N LEU A 85 -2.85 -5.21 8.78
CA LEU A 85 -2.52 -3.81 8.97
C LEU A 85 -1.62 -3.65 10.20
N VAL A 86 -0.51 -2.94 10.03
CA VAL A 86 0.40 -2.54 11.11
C VAL A 86 -0.12 -1.26 11.78
N ALA A 87 -0.64 -0.33 10.98
CA ALA A 87 -1.17 0.94 11.44
C ALA A 87 -2.27 1.45 10.51
N VAL A 88 -3.10 2.32 11.03
CA VAL A 88 -4.17 3.03 10.31
C VAL A 88 -4.08 4.50 10.69
N SER A 89 -4.27 5.39 9.73
CA SER A 89 -4.31 6.84 9.97
C SER A 89 -5.47 7.19 10.89
N HIS A 90 -5.39 8.32 11.61
CA HIS A 90 -6.46 8.78 12.50
C HIS A 90 -7.81 8.87 11.78
N PRO A 91 -7.91 9.46 10.56
CA PRO A 91 -9.17 9.46 9.81
C PRO A 91 -9.64 8.05 9.45
N GLY A 92 -8.72 7.13 9.18
CA GLY A 92 -9.02 5.74 8.80
C GLY A 92 -9.48 4.84 9.95
N GLN A 93 -9.39 5.28 11.21
CA GLN A 93 -9.74 4.43 12.38
C GLN A 93 -11.22 4.03 12.44
N GLY A 94 -12.11 4.80 11.80
CA GLY A 94 -13.51 4.41 11.63
C GLY A 94 -13.70 3.24 10.66
N ILE A 95 -12.78 3.08 9.70
CA ILE A 95 -12.80 2.04 8.67
C ILE A 95 -12.15 0.76 9.19
N GLY A 96 -10.98 0.87 9.83
CA GLY A 96 -10.25 -0.30 10.30
C GLY A 96 -9.22 -0.02 11.38
N LYS A 97 -8.52 -1.09 11.78
CA LYS A 97 -7.59 -1.10 12.92
C LYS A 97 -6.41 -2.03 12.65
N PRO A 98 -5.27 -1.87 13.37
CA PRO A 98 -4.19 -2.83 13.31
C PRO A 98 -4.67 -4.28 13.52
N GLY A 99 -4.12 -5.21 12.74
CA GLY A 99 -4.49 -6.62 12.72
C GLY A 99 -5.63 -7.00 11.75
N MET A 100 -6.44 -6.05 11.30
CA MET A 100 -7.38 -6.27 10.17
C MET A 100 -6.59 -6.59 8.90
N THR A 101 -7.15 -7.34 7.95
CA THR A 101 -6.47 -7.53 6.65
C THR A 101 -6.61 -6.30 5.76
N ALA A 102 -5.63 -6.07 4.87
CA ALA A 102 -5.73 -5.00 3.88
C ALA A 102 -6.97 -5.16 2.98
N ARG A 103 -7.33 -6.40 2.63
CA ARG A 103 -8.52 -6.73 1.84
C ARG A 103 -9.80 -6.24 2.52
N GLU A 104 -9.98 -6.51 3.81
CA GLU A 104 -11.14 -6.04 4.58
C GLU A 104 -11.22 -4.52 4.63
N PHE A 105 -10.09 -3.85 4.87
CA PHE A 105 -10.04 -2.39 4.90
C PHE A 105 -10.44 -1.76 3.57
N LEU A 106 -9.93 -2.28 2.44
CA LEU A 106 -10.27 -1.80 1.11
C LEU A 106 -11.74 -2.07 0.76
N ASN A 107 -12.28 -3.23 1.13
CA ASN A 107 -13.70 -3.54 0.97
C ASN A 107 -14.60 -2.54 1.72
N ARG A 108 -14.22 -2.11 2.93
CA ARG A 108 -14.97 -1.11 3.71
C ARG A 108 -14.89 0.29 3.10
N LEU A 109 -13.71 0.70 2.61
CA LEU A 109 -13.59 1.97 1.86
C LEU A 109 -14.53 2.00 0.64
N LEU A 110 -14.63 0.87 -0.06
CA LEU A 110 -15.51 0.73 -1.21
C LEU A 110 -16.99 0.78 -0.81
N GLU A 111 -17.40 0.17 0.30
CA GLU A 111 -18.78 0.26 0.81
C GLU A 111 -19.21 1.71 1.08
N GLU A 112 -18.37 2.49 1.76
CA GLU A 112 -18.68 3.89 2.08
C GLU A 112 -18.73 4.79 0.85
N SER A 113 -18.04 4.41 -0.23
CA SER A 113 -18.01 5.20 -1.47
C SER A 113 -19.29 5.09 -2.32
N HIS A 114 -20.19 4.16 -1.96
CA HIS A 114 -21.49 3.96 -2.63
C HIS A 114 -22.67 4.44 -1.78
N GLY A 115 -22.41 5.09 -0.63
CA GLY A 115 -23.40 5.62 0.30
C GLY A 115 -23.68 7.11 0.13
#